data_AF-A0A918IMK1-F1
#
_entry.id   AF-A0A918IMK1-F1
#
_cell.length_a   1.000
_cell.length_b   1.000
_cell.length_c   1.000
_cell.angle_alpha   90.00
_cell.angle_beta   90.00
_cell.angle_gamma   90.00
#
_symmetry.space_group_name_H-M   'P 1'
#
loop_
_entity.id
_entity.type
_entity.pdbx_description
1 polymer ?
#
loop_
_entity_poly.entity_id
_entity_poly.type
_entity_poly.pdbx_seq_one_letter_code
_entity_poly.pdbx_strand_id
1 'polypeptide(L)'
;MRLLPACLIVTAFLGAAAPARADLVLTGVDAQRLHCAAMLMVISDRLAQAGFIPAEARAQAQVVAVALLSELPGSERDRVRALVQRADKLMRTRTMPALLDEFEATVDWCAAQVPE
;
A
#
# COMPACT_ATOMS: atom_id res chain seq x y z
N MET A 1 -25.60 -34.06 54.22
CA MET A 1 -25.68 -33.91 52.76
C MET A 1 -24.55 -33.01 52.29
N ARG A 2 -23.63 -33.54 51.49
CA ARG A 2 -22.49 -32.81 50.89
C ARG A 2 -22.93 -32.32 49.50
N LEU A 3 -22.76 -31.04 49.21
CA LEU A 3 -22.88 -30.48 47.87
C LEU A 3 -21.51 -29.91 47.49
N LEU A 4 -20.84 -30.57 46.55
CA LEU A 4 -19.63 -30.08 45.88
C LEU A 4 -20.06 -29.17 44.73
N PRO A 5 -19.53 -27.93 44.61
CA PRO A 5 -19.71 -27.15 43.40
C PRO A 5 -18.72 -27.65 42.33
N ALA A 6 -19.28 -28.03 41.19
CA ALA A 6 -18.55 -28.42 39.99
C ALA A 6 -17.67 -27.25 39.51
N CYS A 7 -16.36 -27.44 39.57
CA CYS A 7 -15.39 -26.53 38.98
C CYS A 7 -15.44 -26.70 37.44
N LEU A 8 -16.14 -25.81 36.75
CA LEU A 8 -16.12 -25.70 35.29
C LEU A 8 -14.77 -25.12 34.88
N ILE A 9 -13.87 -25.97 34.38
CA ILE A 9 -12.61 -25.56 33.77
C ILE A 9 -12.93 -24.94 32.41
N VAL A 10 -12.83 -23.63 32.31
CA VAL A 10 -12.86 -22.92 31.02
C VAL A 10 -11.48 -23.09 30.39
N THR A 11 -11.35 -24.02 29.45
CA THR A 11 -10.18 -24.15 28.58
C THR A 11 -10.16 -22.96 27.61
N ALA A 12 -9.34 -21.97 27.93
CA ALA A 12 -9.02 -20.87 27.01
C ALA A 12 -8.23 -21.45 25.83
N PHE A 13 -8.90 -21.69 24.71
CA PHE A 13 -8.23 -21.86 23.42
C PHE A 13 -7.62 -20.51 23.03
N LEU A 14 -6.35 -20.31 23.38
CA LEU A 14 -5.49 -19.33 22.73
C LEU A 14 -5.28 -19.79 21.28
N GLY A 15 -6.25 -19.49 20.43
CA GLY A 15 -6.04 -19.49 18.99
C GLY A 15 -4.88 -18.53 18.73
N ALA A 16 -3.76 -19.07 18.28
CA ALA A 16 -2.65 -18.29 17.76
C ALA A 16 -3.15 -17.58 16.49
N ALA A 17 -3.84 -16.46 16.68
CA ALA A 17 -3.99 -15.49 15.63
C ALA A 17 -2.56 -15.11 15.24
N ALA A 18 -2.20 -15.42 13.98
CA ALA A 18 -0.97 -14.91 13.41
C ALA A 18 -0.88 -13.42 13.74
N PRO A 19 0.30 -12.90 14.13
CA PRO A 19 0.42 -11.50 14.49
C PRO A 19 -0.16 -10.70 13.33
N ALA A 20 -1.24 -9.94 13.59
CA ALA A 20 -1.72 -8.95 12.66
C ALA A 20 -0.50 -8.07 12.37
N ARG A 21 0.08 -8.23 11.18
CA ARG A 21 1.28 -7.49 10.80
C ARG A 21 0.85 -6.03 10.82
N ALA A 22 1.32 -5.29 11.82
CA ALA A 22 1.00 -3.89 11.96
C ALA A 22 1.29 -3.19 10.62
N ASP A 23 0.36 -2.35 10.17
CA ASP A 23 0.55 -1.56 8.97
C ASP A 23 1.83 -0.75 9.10
N LEU A 24 2.64 -0.70 8.03
CA LEU A 24 3.84 0.14 8.07
C LEU A 24 3.39 1.60 8.02
N VAL A 25 3.48 2.30 9.15
CA VAL A 25 3.08 3.71 9.23
C VAL A 25 4.27 4.59 8.84
N LEU A 26 4.30 4.99 7.57
CA LEU A 26 5.19 6.06 7.09
C LEU A 26 4.53 7.43 7.29
N THR A 27 5.34 8.47 7.51
CA THR A 27 4.85 9.84 7.75
C THR A 27 5.63 10.86 6.94
N GLY A 28 5.12 12.09 6.83
CA GLY A 28 5.80 13.20 6.16
C GLY A 28 6.16 12.89 4.69
N VAL A 29 7.40 13.19 4.32
CA VAL A 29 7.91 13.02 2.95
C VAL A 29 7.88 11.55 2.52
N ASP A 30 8.14 10.60 3.42
CA ASP A 30 8.11 9.17 3.09
C ASP A 30 6.70 8.69 2.76
N ALA A 31 5.68 9.22 3.46
CA ALA A 31 4.29 8.94 3.12
C ALA A 31 3.90 9.50 1.74
N GLN A 32 4.44 10.66 1.36
CA GLN A 32 4.23 11.25 0.04
C GLN A 32 4.91 10.43 -1.05
N ARG A 33 6.19 10.06 -0.87
CA ARG A 33 6.91 9.18 -1.79
C ARG A 33 6.22 7.82 -1.94
N LEU A 34 5.75 7.24 -0.84
CA LEU A 34 4.98 5.99 -0.88
C LEU A 34 3.69 6.17 -1.68
N HIS A 35 2.99 7.29 -1.52
CA HIS A 35 1.79 7.57 -2.29
C HIS A 35 2.08 7.71 -3.78
N CYS A 36 3.13 8.46 -4.15
CA CYS A 36 3.60 8.56 -5.52
C CYS A 36 3.98 7.20 -6.09
N ALA A 37 4.77 6.41 -5.37
CA ALA A 37 5.14 5.07 -5.81
C ALA A 37 3.90 4.18 -6.04
N ALA A 38 2.88 4.27 -5.18
CA ALA A 38 1.63 3.53 -5.37
C ALA A 38 0.87 3.98 -6.62
N MET A 39 0.76 5.30 -6.87
CA MET A 39 0.12 5.84 -8.06
C MET A 39 0.85 5.44 -9.34
N LEU A 40 2.18 5.59 -9.33
CA LEU A 40 3.01 5.41 -10.51
C LEU A 40 3.36 3.95 -10.82
N MET A 41 3.36 3.06 -9.82
CA MET A 41 3.61 1.63 -10.01
C MET A 41 2.33 0.84 -10.23
N VAL A 42 1.40 0.91 -9.26
CA VAL A 42 0.26 0.00 -9.20
C VAL A 42 -0.96 0.59 -9.88
N ILE A 43 -1.27 1.87 -9.60
CA ILE A 43 -2.46 2.50 -10.20
C ILE A 43 -2.26 2.73 -11.70
N SER A 44 -1.08 3.20 -12.14
CA SER A 44 -0.76 3.33 -13.57
C SER A 44 -0.90 2.00 -14.32
N ASP A 45 -0.53 0.87 -13.70
CA ASP A 45 -0.70 -0.45 -14.29
C ASP A 45 -2.18 -0.81 -14.45
N ARG A 46 -3.01 -0.51 -13.46
CA ARG A 46 -4.47 -0.68 -13.56
C ARG A 46 -5.11 0.22 -14.61
N LEU A 47 -4.69 1.48 -14.68
CA LEU A 47 -5.17 2.43 -15.68
C LEU A 47 -4.80 1.98 -17.09
N ALA A 48 -3.58 1.48 -17.29
CA ALA A 48 -3.14 0.96 -18.58
C ALA A 48 -3.89 -0.31 -18.98
N GLN A 49 -4.07 -1.25 -18.04
CA GLN A 49 -4.87 -2.47 -18.28
C GLN A 49 -6.33 -2.15 -18.68
N ALA A 50 -6.88 -1.05 -18.16
CA ALA A 50 -8.21 -0.58 -18.50
C ALA A 50 -8.25 0.35 -19.72
N GLY A 51 -7.11 0.65 -20.35
CA GLY A 51 -7.01 1.46 -21.57
C GLY A 51 -7.09 2.98 -21.35
N PHE A 52 -6.97 3.47 -20.11
CA PHE A 52 -6.99 4.91 -19.81
C PHE A 52 -5.67 5.61 -20.11
N ILE A 53 -4.56 4.90 -19.98
CA ILE A 53 -3.23 5.43 -20.30
C ILE A 53 -2.48 4.45 -21.22
N PRO A 54 -1.56 4.94 -22.07
CA PRO A 54 -0.82 4.07 -22.96
C PRO A 54 0.34 3.38 -22.23
N ALA A 55 0.85 2.28 -22.83
CA ALA A 55 1.83 1.41 -22.19
C ALA A 55 3.17 2.12 -21.92
N GLU A 56 3.56 3.07 -22.78
CA GLU A 56 4.77 3.88 -22.60
C GLU A 56 4.67 4.83 -21.40
N ALA A 57 3.50 5.46 -21.18
CA ALA A 57 3.28 6.33 -20.03
C ALA A 57 3.37 5.53 -18.73
N ARG A 58 2.79 4.32 -18.70
CA ARG A 58 2.95 3.38 -17.58
C ARG A 58 4.42 3.02 -17.34
N ALA A 59 5.17 2.68 -18.39
CA ALA A 59 6.57 2.30 -18.25
C ALA A 59 7.43 3.44 -17.66
N GLN A 60 7.22 4.67 -18.12
CA GLN A 60 7.89 5.86 -17.58
C GLN A 60 7.53 6.08 -16.10
N ALA A 61 6.24 5.99 -15.76
CA ALA A 61 5.78 6.10 -14.38
C ALA A 61 6.44 5.04 -13.47
N GLN A 62 6.57 3.80 -13.94
CA GLN A 62 7.15 2.72 -13.14
C GLN A 62 8.64 2.92 -12.85
N VAL A 63 9.41 3.52 -13.77
CA VAL A 63 10.82 3.87 -13.51
C VAL A 63 10.92 4.87 -12.35
N VAL A 64 10.11 5.93 -12.39
CA VAL A 64 10.04 6.94 -11.32
C VAL A 64 9.61 6.28 -10.00
N ALA A 65 8.63 5.39 -10.04
CA ALA A 65 8.14 4.71 -8.85
C ALA A 65 9.22 3.86 -8.16
N VAL A 66 10.08 3.16 -8.91
CA VAL A 66 11.19 2.38 -8.35
C VAL A 66 12.17 3.30 -7.61
N ALA A 67 12.52 4.43 -8.21
CA ALA A 67 13.42 5.41 -7.59
C ALA A 67 12.82 5.98 -6.30
N LEU A 68 11.54 6.37 -6.30
CA LEU A 68 10.88 6.88 -5.09
C LEU A 68 10.76 5.81 -4.00
N LEU A 69 10.56 4.55 -4.38
CA LEU A 69 10.44 3.44 -3.45
C LEU A 69 11.81 3.08 -2.81
N SER A 70 12.93 3.25 -3.52
CA SER A 70 14.27 2.98 -2.97
C SER A 70 14.67 3.94 -1.85
N GLU A 71 14.09 5.14 -1.85
CA GLU A 71 14.31 6.17 -0.83
C GLU A 71 13.54 5.92 0.47
N LEU A 72 12.56 5.01 0.47
CA LEU A 72 11.78 4.73 1.68
C LEU A 72 12.62 3.98 2.72
N PRO A 73 12.40 4.22 4.02
CA PRO A 73 13.14 3.50 5.07
C PRO A 73 12.75 2.01 5.12
N GLY A 74 13.63 1.20 5.71
CA GLY A 74 13.41 -0.22 5.93
C GLY A 74 13.92 -1.14 4.82
N SER A 75 13.62 -2.42 4.95
CA SER A 75 14.04 -3.43 3.97
C SER A 75 13.21 -3.35 2.68
N GLU A 76 13.72 -3.91 1.58
CA GLU A 76 12.95 -4.07 0.34
C GLU A 76 11.58 -4.71 0.59
N ARG A 77 11.53 -5.73 1.45
CA ARG A 77 10.29 -6.41 1.83
C ARG A 77 9.31 -5.47 2.53
N ASP A 78 9.78 -4.57 3.38
CA ASP A 78 8.93 -3.61 4.07
C ASP A 78 8.40 -2.54 3.10
N ARG A 79 9.24 -2.09 2.16
CA ARG A 79 8.87 -1.14 1.11
C ARG A 79 7.79 -1.72 0.19
N VAL A 80 7.96 -2.96 -0.27
CA VAL A 80 6.96 -3.68 -1.07
C VAL A 80 5.66 -3.86 -0.29
N ARG A 81 5.74 -4.22 1.01
CA ARG A 81 4.54 -4.35 1.85
C ARG A 81 3.79 -3.02 1.96
N ALA A 82 4.50 -1.93 2.22
CA ALA A 82 3.91 -0.60 2.32
C ALA A 82 3.27 -0.16 1.00
N LEU A 83 3.93 -0.43 -0.12
CA LEU A 83 3.41 -0.15 -1.47
C LEU A 83 2.07 -0.87 -1.69
N VAL A 84 2.03 -2.17 -1.40
CA VAL A 84 0.82 -2.98 -1.54
C VAL A 84 -0.29 -2.49 -0.61
N GLN A 85 0.01 -2.20 0.65
CA GLN A 85 -0.97 -1.66 1.61
C GLN A 85 -1.55 -0.31 1.13
N ARG A 86 -0.69 0.58 0.64
CA ARG A 86 -1.12 1.88 0.12
C ARG A 86 -1.98 1.72 -1.13
N ALA A 87 -1.56 0.88 -2.08
CA ALA A 87 -2.30 0.64 -3.30
C ALA A 87 -3.66 -0.03 -3.06
N ASP A 88 -3.74 -1.01 -2.14
CA ASP A 88 -5.01 -1.62 -1.73
C ASP A 88 -5.96 -0.57 -1.18
N LYS A 89 -5.47 0.30 -0.28
CA LYS A 89 -6.27 1.40 0.26
C LYS A 89 -6.79 2.32 -0.85
N LEU A 90 -5.96 2.70 -1.83
CA LEU A 90 -6.37 3.52 -2.97
C LEU A 90 -7.50 2.84 -3.75
N MET A 91 -7.30 1.58 -4.16
CA MET A 91 -8.27 0.82 -4.95
C MET A 91 -9.59 0.57 -4.19
N ARG A 92 -9.56 0.44 -2.87
CA ARG A 92 -10.76 0.25 -2.04
C ARG A 92 -11.54 1.52 -1.76
N THR A 93 -10.90 2.69 -1.87
CA THR A 93 -11.49 3.99 -1.48
C THR A 93 -11.78 4.91 -2.65
N ARG A 94 -11.30 4.60 -3.85
CA ARG A 94 -11.55 5.38 -5.07
C ARG A 94 -12.20 4.54 -6.16
N THR A 95 -12.98 5.19 -7.00
CA THR A 95 -13.46 4.64 -8.27
C THR A 95 -12.38 4.76 -9.34
N MET A 96 -12.53 4.04 -10.46
CA MET A 96 -11.56 4.14 -11.56
C MET A 96 -11.41 5.56 -12.13
N PRO A 97 -12.49 6.34 -12.37
CA PRO A 97 -12.35 7.74 -12.78
C PRO A 97 -11.59 8.58 -11.75
N ALA A 98 -11.87 8.41 -10.45
CA ALA A 98 -11.17 9.14 -9.41
C ALA A 98 -9.67 8.77 -9.33
N LEU A 99 -9.32 7.51 -9.62
CA LEU A 99 -7.92 7.08 -9.72
C LEU A 99 -7.22 7.70 -10.94
N LEU A 100 -7.92 7.85 -12.06
CA LEU A 100 -7.39 8.54 -13.24
C LEU A 100 -7.16 10.02 -12.94
N ASP A 101 -8.15 10.71 -12.37
CA ASP A 101 -8.04 12.12 -12.01
C ASP A 101 -6.87 12.36 -11.04
N GLU A 102 -6.73 11.51 -10.02
CA GLU A 102 -5.63 11.58 -9.05
C GLU A 102 -4.28 11.28 -9.71
N PHE A 103 -4.22 10.35 -10.68
CA PHE A 103 -2.99 10.05 -11.42
C PHE A 103 -2.55 11.23 -12.27
N GLU A 104 -3.45 11.79 -13.08
CA GLU A 104 -3.17 12.95 -13.94
C GLU A 104 -2.77 14.18 -13.13
N ALA A 105 -3.40 14.40 -11.97
CA ALA A 105 -3.08 15.52 -11.10
C ALA A 105 -1.73 15.39 -10.38
N THR A 106 -1.16 14.19 -10.28
CA THR A 106 0.02 13.93 -9.43
C THR A 106 1.25 13.45 -10.18
N VAL A 107 1.12 12.93 -11.40
CA VAL A 107 2.22 12.26 -12.12
C VAL A 107 3.46 13.16 -12.29
N ASP A 108 3.28 14.40 -12.75
CA ASP A 108 4.40 15.34 -12.97
C ASP A 108 5.04 15.77 -11.65
N TRP A 109 4.21 16.01 -10.63
CA TRP A 109 4.71 16.36 -9.31
C TRP A 109 5.54 15.22 -8.70
N CYS A 110 5.06 13.98 -8.82
CA CYS A 110 5.76 12.80 -8.35
C CYS A 110 7.09 12.58 -9.08
N ALA A 111 7.14 12.81 -10.40
CA ALA A 111 8.38 12.74 -11.17
C ALA A 111 9.42 13.75 -10.65
N ALA A 112 9.00 14.95 -10.26
CA ALA A 112 9.87 15.96 -9.68
C ALA A 112 10.39 15.65 -8.26
N GLN A 113 9.89 14.59 -7.61
CA GLN A 113 10.35 14.17 -6.28
C GLN A 113 11.51 13.17 -6.31
N VAL A 114 11.96 12.74 -7.50
CA VAL A 114 13.10 11.84 -7.63
C VAL A 114 14.38 12.59 -7.26
N PRO A 115 15.18 12.11 -6.29
CA PRO A 115 16.46 12.74 -5.97
C PRO A 115 17.43 12.64 -7.16
N GLU A 116 18.25 13.69 -7.35
CA GLU A 116 19.29 13.77 -8.39
C GLU A 116 20.40 12.74 -8.22
#